data_AF-A0A6P0K0M9-F1
#
_entry.id   AF-A0A6P0K0M9-F1
#
_cell.length_a   1.000
_cell.length_b   1.000
_cell.length_c   1.000
_cell.angle_alpha   90.00
_cell.angle_beta   90.00
_cell.angle_gamma   90.00
#
_symmetry.space_group_name_H-M   'P 1'
#
loop_
_entity.id
_entity.type
_entity.pdbx_description
1 polymer ?
#
loop_
_entity_poly.entity_id
_entity_poly.type
_entity_poly.pdbx_seq_one_letter_code
_entity_poly.pdbx_strand_id
1 'polypeptide(L)'
;MTCRARWIDTPEIQKGASSSDPIDLAQWRWGKKATEWVQGKVSTLWIVRQGRDRYDRILADWLTRPCLSISSSVQVQLVKAGLATTFLPYKKPYMLSDWDINLYTALLKAGVSAYRRPTGFWTDENFTLPYQWKKYHNP
;
A
#
# COMPACT_ATOMS: atom_id res chain seq x y z
N MET A 1 18.05 6.52 -2.48
CA MET A 1 17.68 5.30 -1.72
C MET A 1 16.25 4.94 -2.07
N THR A 2 15.99 3.70 -2.48
CA THR A 2 14.64 3.23 -2.84
C THR A 2 14.16 2.23 -1.77
N CYS A 3 12.93 2.39 -1.27
CA CYS A 3 12.34 1.48 -0.29
C CYS A 3 10.89 1.18 -0.62
N ARG A 4 10.36 0.08 -0.06
CA ARG A 4 8.96 -0.32 -0.15
C ARG A 4 8.31 -0.24 1.23
N ALA A 5 7.13 0.35 1.26
CA ALA A 5 6.25 0.29 2.42
C ALA A 5 5.89 -1.18 2.71
N ARG A 6 6.03 -1.62 3.96
CA ARG A 6 5.66 -2.99 4.34
C ARG A 6 4.14 -3.21 4.28
N TRP A 7 3.74 -4.45 4.00
CA TRP A 7 2.38 -5.00 4.21
C TRP A 7 1.23 -4.32 3.49
N ILE A 8 1.53 -3.44 2.55
CA ILE A 8 0.56 -2.87 1.64
C ILE A 8 1.00 -3.11 0.21
N ASP A 9 0.02 -3.19 -0.68
CA ASP A 9 0.23 -3.24 -2.11
C ASP A 9 -0.60 -2.14 -2.77
N THR A 10 0.04 -1.33 -3.59
CA THR A 10 -0.60 -0.23 -4.32
C THR A 10 -0.97 -0.67 -5.72
N PRO A 11 -1.97 -0.04 -6.35
CA PRO A 11 -2.20 -0.19 -7.78
C PRO A 11 -0.96 0.20 -8.59
N GLU A 12 -0.79 -0.40 -9.76
CA GLU A 12 0.36 -0.14 -10.61
C GLU A 12 0.22 1.18 -11.38
N ILE A 13 1.35 1.74 -11.81
CA ILE A 13 1.41 2.90 -12.70
C ILE A 13 1.72 2.44 -14.13
N GLN A 14 1.24 3.19 -15.12
CA GLN A 14 1.57 2.94 -16.52
C GLN A 14 3.08 3.14 -16.75
N LYS A 15 3.77 2.11 -17.25
CA LYS A 15 5.21 2.13 -17.53
C LYS A 15 5.50 2.01 -19.02
N GLY A 16 5.01 2.97 -19.81
CA GLY A 16 5.26 3.04 -21.25
C GLY A 16 4.45 2.06 -22.12
N ALA A 17 3.66 1.16 -21.52
CA ALA A 17 2.71 0.31 -22.24
C ALA A 17 1.37 1.04 -22.42
N SER A 18 0.75 0.91 -23.59
CA SER A 18 -0.64 1.31 -23.84
C SER A 18 -1.55 0.10 -23.73
N SER A 19 -2.71 0.26 -23.08
CA SER A 19 -3.76 -0.76 -23.00
C SER A 19 -5.11 -0.07 -23.13
N SER A 20 -6.05 -0.74 -23.78
CA SER A 20 -7.47 -0.36 -23.81
C SER A 20 -8.31 -1.17 -22.83
N ASP A 21 -7.70 -2.12 -22.11
CA ASP A 21 -8.39 -2.93 -21.10
C ASP A 21 -8.83 -2.02 -19.94
N PRO A 22 -10.14 -1.94 -19.62
CA PRO A 22 -10.64 -1.16 -18.48
C PRO A 22 -9.95 -1.50 -17.15
N ILE A 23 -9.51 -2.74 -16.96
CA ILE A 23 -8.82 -3.19 -15.75
C ILE A 23 -7.45 -2.52 -15.63
N ASP A 24 -6.68 -2.48 -16.72
CA ASP A 24 -5.37 -1.80 -16.76
C ASP A 24 -5.52 -0.30 -16.55
N LEU A 25 -6.50 0.30 -17.23
CA LEU A 25 -6.79 1.73 -17.10
C LEU A 25 -7.19 2.08 -15.65
N ALA A 26 -7.97 1.23 -14.99
CA ALA A 26 -8.33 1.41 -13.59
C ALA A 26 -7.11 1.29 -12.66
N GLN A 27 -6.25 0.29 -12.87
CA GLN A 27 -4.99 0.15 -12.15
C GLN A 27 -4.17 1.44 -12.23
N TRP A 28 -3.89 1.91 -13.45
CA TRP A 28 -3.03 3.07 -13.67
C TRP A 28 -3.62 4.35 -13.10
N ARG A 29 -4.95 4.54 -13.23
CA ARG A 29 -5.66 5.67 -12.63
C ARG A 29 -5.48 5.71 -11.12
N TRP A 30 -5.69 4.60 -10.43
CA TRP A 30 -5.56 4.54 -8.97
C TRP A 30 -4.09 4.56 -8.52
N GLY A 31 -3.17 4.01 -9.31
CA GLY A 31 -1.73 4.06 -9.05
C GLY A 31 -1.19 5.48 -9.15
N LYS A 32 -1.68 6.27 -10.12
CA LYS A 32 -1.37 7.71 -10.22
C LYS A 32 -1.88 8.47 -9.00
N LYS A 33 -3.14 8.26 -8.60
CA LYS A 33 -3.72 8.88 -7.39
C LYS A 33 -2.94 8.54 -6.12
N ALA A 34 -2.53 7.28 -5.97
CA ALA A 34 -1.69 6.85 -4.84
C ALA A 34 -0.32 7.55 -4.85
N THR A 35 0.27 7.71 -6.04
CA THR A 35 1.56 8.41 -6.21
C THR A 35 1.45 9.88 -5.82
N GLU A 36 0.46 10.59 -6.35
CA GLU A 36 0.19 12.01 -6.04
C GLU A 36 -0.05 12.21 -4.54
N TRP A 37 -0.83 11.30 -3.92
CA TRP A 37 -1.10 11.32 -2.49
C TRP A 37 0.19 11.20 -1.65
N VAL A 38 1.08 10.26 -2.02
CA VAL A 38 2.36 10.07 -1.31
C VAL A 38 3.29 11.26 -1.54
N GLN A 39 3.37 11.77 -2.77
CA GLN A 39 4.18 12.94 -3.11
C GLN A 39 3.82 14.16 -2.23
N GLY A 40 2.54 14.37 -1.95
CA GLY A 40 2.07 15.41 -1.03
C GLY A 40 2.54 15.26 0.43
N LYS A 41 3.13 14.13 0.82
CA LYS A 41 3.61 13.84 2.18
C LYS A 41 5.13 13.73 2.29
N VAL A 42 5.86 13.72 1.18
CA VAL A 42 7.30 13.43 1.12
C VAL A 42 8.13 14.32 2.04
N SER A 43 7.82 15.62 2.12
CA SER A 43 8.56 16.59 2.96
C SER A 43 8.49 16.29 4.46
N THR A 44 7.51 15.49 4.89
CA THR A 44 7.26 15.16 6.30
C THR A 44 7.57 13.71 6.64
N LEU A 45 8.10 12.95 5.69
CA LEU A 45 8.23 11.50 5.80
C LEU A 45 9.43 11.09 6.66
N TRP A 46 9.20 10.13 7.55
CA TRP A 46 10.19 9.36 8.26
C TRP A 46 10.13 7.90 7.80
N ILE A 47 11.29 7.38 7.39
CA ILE A 47 11.45 6.02 6.85
C ILE A 47 12.20 5.18 7.87
N VAL A 48 11.49 4.25 8.52
CA VAL A 48 12.09 3.31 9.48
C VAL A 48 12.40 2.01 8.76
N ARG A 49 13.68 1.67 8.60
CA ARG A 49 14.10 0.44 7.91
C ARG A 49 13.81 -0.78 8.78
N GLN A 50 13.23 -1.81 8.17
CA GLN A 50 12.77 -3.03 8.85
C GLN A 50 13.42 -4.29 8.27
N GLY A 51 14.14 -4.16 7.16
CA GLY A 51 14.90 -5.25 6.53
C GLY A 51 14.90 -5.14 5.02
N ARG A 52 15.01 -6.29 4.36
CA ARG A 52 14.96 -6.41 2.91
C ARG A 52 14.02 -7.53 2.49
N ASP A 53 13.44 -7.41 1.30
CA ASP A 53 12.68 -8.49 0.68
C ASP A 53 13.59 -9.45 -0.11
N ARG A 54 13.00 -10.49 -0.72
CA ARG A 54 13.72 -11.50 -1.51
C ARG A 54 14.44 -10.94 -2.75
N TYR A 55 14.18 -9.70 -3.13
CA TYR A 55 14.79 -9.02 -4.27
C TYR A 55 15.79 -7.93 -3.81
N ASP A 56 16.29 -8.04 -2.58
CA ASP A 56 17.21 -7.10 -1.95
C ASP A 56 16.66 -5.66 -1.78
N ARG A 57 15.35 -5.46 -1.93
CA ARG A 57 14.74 -4.12 -1.78
C ARG A 57 14.48 -3.82 -0.32
N ILE A 58 14.77 -2.59 0.10
CA ILE A 58 14.55 -2.15 1.49
C ILE A 58 13.05 -2.20 1.81
N LEU A 59 12.70 -2.89 2.88
CA LEU A 59 11.38 -2.85 3.50
C LEU A 59 11.40 -1.84 4.64
N ALA A 60 10.40 -0.96 4.67
CA ALA A 60 10.34 0.12 5.65
C ALA A 60 8.91 0.45 6.07
N ASP A 61 8.78 1.04 7.26
CA ASP A 61 7.57 1.72 7.69
C ASP A 61 7.70 3.20 7.38
N TRP A 62 6.63 3.79 6.87
CA TRP A 62 6.56 5.19 6.48
C TRP A 62 5.66 5.94 7.45
N LEU A 63 6.22 6.93 8.14
CA LEU A 63 5.55 7.72 9.19
C LEU A 63 5.62 9.20 8.85
N THR A 64 4.63 10.00 9.23
CA THR A 64 4.67 11.46 9.06
C THR A 64 5.06 12.17 10.37
N ARG A 65 5.92 13.19 10.29
CA ARG A 65 6.27 14.06 11.43
C ARG A 65 5.06 14.83 11.99
N PRO A 66 5.11 15.30 13.26
CA PRO A 66 6.19 15.10 14.23
C PRO A 66 6.08 13.78 15.02
N CYS A 67 4.98 13.05 14.88
CA CYS A 67 4.67 11.90 15.72
C CYS A 67 5.15 10.58 15.09
N LEU A 68 5.91 9.77 15.83
CA LEU A 68 6.24 8.39 15.46
C LEU A 68 5.23 7.44 16.09
N SER A 69 4.08 7.27 15.47
CA SER A 69 3.06 6.35 15.97
C SER A 69 2.27 5.72 14.83
N ILE A 70 1.43 4.74 15.17
CA ILE A 70 0.58 4.07 14.18
C ILE A 70 -0.38 5.05 13.49
N SER A 71 -0.84 6.10 14.17
CA SER A 71 -1.74 7.10 13.57
C SER A 71 -1.05 7.95 12.49
N SER A 72 0.27 8.11 12.57
CA SER A 72 1.06 8.79 11.54
C SER A 72 1.54 7.87 10.43
N SER A 73 1.17 6.58 10.46
CA SER A 73 1.54 5.63 9.41
C SER A 73 0.90 5.98 8.08
N VAL A 74 1.75 6.29 7.10
CA VAL A 74 1.37 6.49 5.71
C VAL A 74 0.75 5.23 5.13
N GLN A 75 1.22 4.04 5.53
CA GLN A 75 0.61 2.77 5.11
C GLN A 75 -0.85 2.70 5.53
N VAL A 76 -1.15 3.00 6.79
CA VAL A 76 -2.52 3.00 7.33
C VAL A 76 -3.38 4.06 6.63
N GLN A 77 -2.84 5.26 6.40
CA GLN A 77 -3.55 6.33 5.72
C GLN A 77 -3.89 5.99 4.26
N LEU A 78 -2.94 5.38 3.52
CA LEU A 78 -3.17 4.92 2.15
C LEU A 78 -4.26 3.86 2.07
N VAL A 79 -4.22 2.87 2.97
CA VAL A 79 -5.23 1.82 3.02
C VAL A 79 -6.60 2.40 3.37
N LYS A 80 -6.67 3.30 4.36
CA LYS A 80 -7.92 3.97 4.76
C LYS A 80 -8.52 4.82 3.63
N ALA A 81 -7.67 5.40 2.79
CA ALA A 81 -8.08 6.18 1.62
C ALA A 81 -8.45 5.32 0.41
N GLY A 82 -8.33 3.98 0.49
CA GLY A 82 -8.54 3.10 -0.65
C GLY A 82 -7.52 3.33 -1.76
N LEU A 83 -6.26 3.58 -1.40
CA LEU A 83 -5.13 3.77 -2.33
C LEU A 83 -4.10 2.64 -2.21
N ALA A 84 -4.27 1.74 -1.25
CA ALA A 84 -3.52 0.51 -1.12
C ALA A 84 -4.38 -0.60 -0.51
N THR A 85 -4.07 -1.85 -0.84
CA THR A 85 -4.63 -3.04 -0.19
C THR A 85 -3.65 -3.57 0.84
N THR A 86 -4.13 -4.20 1.90
CA THR A 86 -3.27 -4.90 2.86
C THR A 86 -2.85 -6.27 2.30
N PHE A 87 -1.66 -6.75 2.66
CA PHE A 87 -1.24 -8.13 2.41
C PHE A 87 -0.72 -8.78 3.69
N LEU A 88 -1.07 -10.06 3.86
CA LEU A 88 -0.59 -10.89 4.97
C LEU A 88 0.75 -11.54 4.63
N PRO A 89 1.81 -11.33 5.44
CA PRO A 89 2.99 -12.17 5.36
C PRO A 89 2.68 -13.53 6.02
N TYR A 90 2.12 -14.47 5.25
CA TYR A 90 1.73 -15.82 5.71
C TYR A 90 2.85 -16.68 6.35
N LYS A 91 4.11 -16.21 6.38
CA LYS A 91 5.27 -17.02 6.78
C LYS A 91 5.97 -16.59 8.08
N LYS A 92 5.53 -15.54 8.79
CA LYS A 92 6.20 -15.05 10.02
C LYS A 92 5.30 -14.79 11.26
N PRO A 93 4.16 -15.48 11.46
CA PRO A 93 3.21 -15.05 12.50
C PRO A 93 3.74 -15.10 13.95
N TYR A 94 4.86 -15.77 14.24
CA TYR A 94 5.37 -15.94 15.61
C TYR A 94 6.62 -15.09 15.96
N MET A 95 7.09 -14.24 15.04
CA MET A 95 8.23 -13.32 15.28
C MET A 95 7.86 -11.87 14.96
N LEU A 96 6.70 -11.42 15.46
CA LEU A 96 6.23 -10.05 15.31
C LEU A 96 6.49 -9.27 16.60
N SER A 97 7.04 -8.07 16.48
CA SER A 97 7.10 -7.12 17.61
C SER A 97 5.73 -6.52 17.91
N ASP A 98 5.58 -5.86 19.06
CA ASP A 98 4.35 -5.11 19.38
C ASP A 98 4.02 -4.05 18.32
N TRP A 99 5.06 -3.38 17.79
CA TRP A 99 4.89 -2.44 16.68
C TRP A 99 4.30 -3.12 15.44
N ASP A 100 4.81 -4.30 15.10
CA ASP A 100 4.33 -5.07 13.96
C ASP A 100 2.86 -5.48 14.12
N ILE A 101 2.49 -5.98 15.30
CA ILE A 101 1.12 -6.36 15.65
C ILE A 101 0.18 -5.14 15.56
N ASN A 102 0.59 -4.01 16.12
CA ASN A 102 -0.19 -2.78 16.14
C ASN A 102 -0.39 -2.19 14.74
N LEU A 103 0.68 -2.10 13.95
CA LEU A 103 0.62 -1.63 12.57
C LEU A 103 -0.28 -2.53 11.73
N TYR A 104 -0.11 -3.85 11.83
CA TYR A 104 -0.91 -4.80 11.08
C TYR A 104 -2.40 -4.74 11.46
N THR A 105 -2.71 -4.65 12.75
CA THR A 105 -4.08 -4.48 13.24
C THR A 105 -4.71 -3.19 12.70
N ALA A 106 -3.95 -2.09 12.68
CA ALA A 106 -4.43 -0.81 12.14
C ALA A 106 -4.66 -0.87 10.63
N LEU A 107 -3.79 -1.55 9.88
CA LEU A 107 -3.96 -1.78 8.45
C LEU A 107 -5.23 -2.57 8.15
N LEU A 108 -5.48 -3.67 8.87
CA LEU A 108 -6.72 -4.45 8.72
C LEU A 108 -7.96 -3.61 9.03
N LYS A 109 -7.98 -2.89 10.16
CA LYS A 109 -9.10 -2.01 10.53
C LYS A 109 -9.34 -0.93 9.47
N ALA A 110 -8.28 -0.33 8.95
CA ALA A 110 -8.35 0.66 7.88
C ALA A 110 -8.94 0.08 6.59
N GLY A 111 -8.49 -1.12 6.18
CA GLY A 111 -8.97 -1.79 4.97
C GLY A 111 -10.44 -2.16 5.08
N VAL A 112 -10.86 -2.75 6.22
CA VAL A 112 -12.28 -3.05 6.49
C VAL A 112 -13.12 -1.78 6.48
N SER A 113 -12.63 -0.69 7.05
CA SER A 113 -13.33 0.60 7.05
C SER A 113 -13.49 1.15 5.63
N ALA A 114 -12.43 1.14 4.82
CA ALA A 114 -12.43 1.65 3.44
C ALA A 114 -13.33 0.82 2.52
N TYR A 115 -13.44 -0.48 2.77
CA TYR A 115 -14.36 -1.37 2.03
C TYR A 115 -15.83 -1.15 2.43
N ARG A 116 -16.13 -1.12 3.75
CA ARG A 116 -17.51 -0.96 4.25
C ARG A 116 -18.08 0.43 4.02
N ARG A 117 -17.23 1.45 3.98
CA ARG A 117 -17.56 2.82 3.59
C ARG A 117 -16.69 3.14 2.37
N PRO A 118 -17.13 2.74 1.17
CA PRO A 118 -16.31 2.75 -0.03
C PRO A 118 -15.52 4.06 -0.20
N THR A 119 -14.19 3.96 -0.16
CA THR A 119 -13.26 5.05 -0.47
C THR A 119 -12.23 4.59 -1.48
N GLY A 120 -11.69 5.53 -2.26
CA GLY A 120 -10.65 5.23 -3.24
C GLY A 120 -11.11 4.17 -4.25
N PHE A 121 -10.26 3.20 -4.56
CA PHE A 121 -10.61 2.15 -5.52
C PHE A 121 -11.77 1.25 -5.07
N TRP A 122 -12.19 1.29 -3.80
CA TRP A 122 -13.36 0.54 -3.35
C TRP A 122 -14.68 1.11 -3.88
N THR A 123 -14.69 2.34 -4.41
CA THR A 123 -15.87 2.91 -5.10
C THR A 123 -15.96 2.49 -6.56
N ASP A 124 -14.97 1.72 -7.06
CA ASP A 124 -14.83 1.35 -8.45
C ASP A 124 -15.15 -0.14 -8.61
N GLU A 125 -16.37 -0.44 -9.08
CA GLU A 125 -16.90 -1.81 -9.16
C GLU A 125 -16.07 -2.74 -10.05
N ASN A 126 -15.34 -2.17 -11.00
CA ASN A 126 -14.51 -2.91 -11.94
C ASN A 126 -13.04 -3.01 -11.49
N PHE A 127 -12.71 -2.52 -10.29
CA PHE A 127 -11.33 -2.53 -9.82
C PHE A 127 -10.91 -3.92 -9.35
N THR A 128 -9.92 -4.47 -10.06
CA THR A 128 -9.22 -5.70 -9.65
C THR A 128 -8.13 -5.36 -8.64
N LEU A 129 -7.95 -6.13 -7.57
CA LEU A 129 -6.93 -5.81 -6.56
C LEU A 129 -5.50 -5.98 -7.13
N PRO A 130 -4.50 -5.20 -6.66
CA PRO A 130 -3.16 -5.20 -7.25
C PRO A 130 -2.50 -6.58 -7.32
N TYR A 131 -2.67 -7.40 -6.27
CA TYR A 131 -2.11 -8.77 -6.27
C TYR A 131 -2.80 -9.69 -7.28
N GLN A 132 -4.08 -9.47 -7.58
CA GLN A 132 -4.81 -10.24 -8.58
C GLN A 132 -4.35 -9.82 -9.97
N TRP A 133 -4.26 -8.52 -10.22
CA TRP A 133 -3.76 -7.96 -11.48
C TRP A 133 -2.36 -8.47 -11.83
N LYS A 134 -1.46 -8.51 -10.84
CA LYS A 134 -0.07 -8.99 -11.01
C LYS A 134 0.02 -10.46 -11.40
N LYS A 135 -0.91 -11.31 -10.96
CA LYS A 135 -0.93 -12.73 -11.36
C LYS A 135 -1.17 -12.90 -12.86
N TYR A 136 -1.94 -11.99 -13.48
CA TYR A 136 -2.23 -12.04 -14.91
C TYR A 136 -1.10 -11.43 -15.77
N HIS A 137 -0.33 -10.49 -15.22
CA HIS A 137 0.64 -9.69 -15.97
C HIS A 137 2.11 -9.98 -15.65
N ASN A 138 2.41 -10.70 -14.57
CA ASN A 138 3.75 -11.15 -14.20
C ASN A 138 3.71 -12.63 -13.75
N PRO A 139 3.56 -13.58 -14.69
CA PRO A 139 3.67 -15.01 -14.39
C PRO A 139 5.06 -15.40 -13.86
#